data_AF-A0A3D5RSC4-F1
#
_entry.id   AF-A0A3D5RSC4-F1
#
_cell.length_a   1.000
_cell.length_b   1.000
_cell.length_c   1.000
_cell.angle_alpha   90.00
_cell.angle_beta   90.00
_cell.angle_gamma   90.00
#
_symmetry.space_group_name_H-M   'P 1'
#
loop_
_entity.id
_entity.type
_entity.pdbx_description
1 polymer ?
#
loop_
_entity_poly.entity_id
_entity_poly.type
_entity_poly.pdbx_seq_one_letter_code
_entity_poly.pdbx_strand_id
1 'polypeptide(L)'
;DGIVSALFDNGVTRPVFMIPLASFTNPNGLQALSGNQFIATDFSGSPTLREAGNAGAGMINAAALEASTVDLGTEFTRMITTQRAYSSAAKIITTADDMLAELLSIKR
;
A
#
# COMPACT_ATOMS: atom_id res chain seq x y z
N ASP A 1 11.41 -7.88 20.71
CA ASP A 1 12.63 -8.47 20.08
C ASP A 1 12.35 -9.57 19.08
N GLY A 2 11.11 -10.03 18.88
CA GLY A 2 10.84 -11.08 17.87
C GLY A 2 11.41 -12.46 18.21
N ILE A 3 11.79 -12.67 19.48
CA ILE A 3 12.32 -13.94 19.98
C ILE A 3 11.15 -14.87 20.26
N VAL A 4 11.12 -16.01 19.58
CA VAL A 4 10.20 -17.11 19.79
C VAL A 4 10.75 -17.97 20.92
N SER A 5 10.03 -18.02 22.03
CA SER A 5 10.36 -18.85 23.18
C SER A 5 9.42 -20.04 23.28
N ALA A 6 9.97 -21.23 23.56
CA ALA A 6 9.19 -22.44 23.82
C ALA A 6 9.29 -22.84 25.29
N LEU A 7 8.18 -23.30 25.84
CA LEU A 7 8.11 -23.94 27.15
C LEU A 7 8.30 -25.44 26.97
N PHE A 8 9.33 -26.00 27.60
CA PHE A 8 9.61 -27.43 27.56
C PHE A 8 8.94 -28.15 28.74
N ASP A 9 8.75 -29.46 28.61
CA ASP A 9 8.06 -30.30 29.63
C ASP A 9 8.73 -30.29 31.00
N ASN A 10 9.99 -29.85 31.09
CA ASN A 10 10.74 -29.65 32.33
C ASN A 10 10.50 -28.27 32.99
N GLY A 11 9.55 -27.48 32.49
CA GLY A 11 9.21 -26.16 33.00
C GLY A 11 10.19 -25.05 32.63
N VAL A 12 11.21 -25.34 31.81
CA VAL A 12 12.19 -24.34 31.38
C VAL A 12 11.72 -23.68 30.09
N THR A 13 11.64 -22.36 30.10
CA THR A 13 11.44 -21.56 28.88
C THR A 13 12.80 -21.29 28.25
N ARG A 14 12.96 -21.62 26.96
CA ARG A 14 14.17 -21.25 26.21
C ARG A 14 13.82 -20.50 24.92
N PRO A 15 14.63 -19.52 24.52
CA PRO A 15 14.52 -18.91 23.20
C PRO A 15 14.94 -19.95 22.16
N VAL A 16 14.06 -20.22 21.19
CA VAL A 16 14.26 -21.24 20.15
C VAL A 16 14.63 -20.61 18.82
N PHE A 17 14.07 -19.44 18.52
CA PHE A 17 14.31 -18.76 17.26
C PHE A 17 14.13 -17.24 17.40
N MET A 18 14.70 -16.47 16.50
CA MET A 18 14.46 -15.03 16.40
C MET A 18 14.08 -14.69 14.97
N ILE A 19 12.98 -13.97 14.81
CA ILE A 19 12.47 -13.60 13.49
C ILE A 19 13.28 -12.39 12.98
N PRO A 20 14.06 -12.53 11.89
CA PRO A 20 14.76 -11.41 11.29
C PRO A 20 13.77 -10.52 10.52
N LEU A 21 14.02 -9.21 10.54
CA LEU A 21 13.28 -8.24 9.73
C LEU A 21 14.16 -7.78 8.55
N ALA A 22 13.59 -7.79 7.35
CA ALA A 22 14.24 -7.21 6.18
C ALA A 22 13.85 -5.74 6.04
N SER A 23 14.85 -4.85 6.02
CA SER A 23 14.67 -3.43 5.73
C SER A 23 15.22 -3.11 4.34
N PHE A 24 14.54 -2.23 3.61
CA PHE A 24 14.93 -1.75 2.29
C PHE A 24 15.20 -0.25 2.35
N THR A 25 16.16 0.22 1.56
CA THR A 25 16.47 1.66 1.47
C THR A 25 15.29 2.44 0.88
N ASN A 26 14.58 1.87 -0.09
CA ASN A 26 13.40 2.48 -0.70
C ASN A 26 12.20 1.50 -0.71
N PRO A 27 11.32 1.59 0.30
CA PRO A 27 10.11 0.75 0.37
C PRO A 27 9.15 0.98 -0.80
N ASN A 28 9.06 2.21 -1.33
CA ASN A 28 8.18 2.53 -2.46
C ASN A 28 8.69 1.96 -3.80
N GLY A 29 9.94 1.52 -3.85
CA GLY A 29 10.51 0.82 -5.00
C GLY A 29 10.18 -0.67 -5.03
N LEU A 30 9.55 -1.22 -3.97
CA LEU A 30 9.16 -2.62 -3.94
C LEU A 30 7.99 -2.86 -4.89
N GLN A 31 8.03 -3.98 -5.60
CA GLN A 31 6.91 -4.39 -6.42
C GLN A 31 5.93 -5.20 -5.58
N ALA A 32 4.66 -4.76 -5.56
CA ALA A 32 3.58 -5.49 -4.91
C ALA A 32 3.26 -6.77 -5.70
N LEU A 33 3.22 -7.89 -4.98
CA LEU A 33 2.73 -9.19 -5.44
C LEU A 33 1.33 -9.45 -4.84
N SER A 34 0.71 -10.55 -5.26
CA SER A 34 -0.57 -10.98 -4.71
C SER A 34 -0.48 -11.29 -3.21
N GLY A 35 -1.49 -10.90 -2.44
CA GLY A 35 -1.64 -11.31 -1.04
C GLY A 35 -0.74 -10.57 -0.04
N ASN A 36 -0.58 -9.25 -0.20
CA ASN A 36 0.23 -8.39 0.68
C ASN A 36 1.73 -8.73 0.69
N GLN A 37 2.20 -9.43 -0.35
CA GLN A 37 3.61 -9.74 -0.53
C GLN A 37 4.30 -8.66 -1.36
N PHE A 38 5.58 -8.46 -1.11
CA PHE A 38 6.40 -7.53 -1.87
C PHE A 38 7.68 -8.22 -2.31
N ILE A 39 8.13 -7.93 -3.53
CA ILE A 39 9.39 -8.40 -4.08
C ILE A 39 10.36 -7.23 -4.25
N ALA A 40 11.64 -7.51 -3.97
CA ALA A 40 12.73 -6.58 -4.19
C ALA A 40 12.91 -6.31 -5.69
N THR A 41 13.13 -5.05 -6.04
CA THR A 41 13.48 -4.60 -7.39
C THR A 41 14.79 -3.83 -7.36
N ASP A 42 15.33 -3.52 -8.53
CA ASP A 42 16.51 -2.66 -8.65
C ASP A 42 16.28 -1.27 -8.02
N PHE A 43 15.04 -0.78 -7.99
CA PHE A 43 14.67 0.51 -7.39
C PHE A 43 14.51 0.46 -5.87
N SER A 44 14.22 -0.70 -5.27
CA SER A 44 14.12 -0.84 -3.81
C SER A 44 15.48 -0.95 -3.12
N GLY A 45 16.49 -1.38 -3.87
CA GLY A 45 17.79 -1.79 -3.34
C GLY A 45 17.76 -3.20 -2.74
N SER A 46 18.91 -3.64 -2.25
CA SER A 46 19.07 -4.96 -1.63
C SER A 46 18.47 -5.02 -0.21
N PRO A 47 17.88 -6.17 0.18
CA PRO A 47 17.35 -6.35 1.53
C PRO A 47 18.49 -6.35 2.56
N THR A 48 18.33 -5.56 3.62
CA THR A 48 19.21 -5.63 4.80
C THR A 48 18.49 -6.34 5.93
N LEU A 49 18.96 -7.53 6.30
CA LEU A 49 18.42 -8.28 7.43
C LEU A 49 18.90 -7.67 8.75
N ARG A 50 17.96 -7.40 9.67
CA ARG A 50 18.22 -6.82 10.98
C ARG A 50 17.38 -7.50 12.05
N GLU A 51 17.85 -7.39 13.28
CA GLU A 51 17.09 -7.83 14.46
C GLU A 51 15.98 -6.82 14.78
N ALA A 52 14.84 -7.30 15.27
CA ALA A 52 13.72 -6.42 15.60
C ALA A 52 14.08 -5.48 16.77
N GLY A 53 13.86 -4.17 16.58
CA GLY A 53 14.22 -3.12 17.55
C GLY A 53 15.67 -2.63 17.46
N ASN A 54 16.51 -3.18 16.58
CA ASN A 54 17.91 -2.77 16.42
C ASN A 54 18.16 -2.03 15.09
N ALA A 55 19.10 -1.09 15.08
CA ALA A 55 19.54 -0.34 13.90
C ALA A 55 18.39 0.23 13.02
N GLY A 56 17.35 0.79 13.65
CA GLY A 56 16.21 1.41 12.97
C GLY A 56 15.18 0.43 12.39
N ALA A 57 15.32 -0.88 12.66
CA ALA A 57 14.27 -1.84 12.37
C ALA A 57 13.10 -1.69 13.36
N GLY A 58 11.87 -1.91 12.88
CA GLY A 58 10.67 -1.83 13.71
C GLY A 58 10.66 -2.84 14.86
N MET A 59 9.79 -2.61 15.84
CA MET A 59 9.54 -3.55 16.93
C MET A 59 8.45 -4.56 16.52
N ILE A 60 8.62 -5.81 16.93
CA ILE A 60 7.58 -6.82 16.77
C ILE A 60 6.69 -6.81 18.01
N ASN A 61 5.39 -6.59 17.82
CA ASN A 61 4.39 -6.70 18.86
C ASN A 61 3.63 -8.03 18.71
N ALA A 62 3.72 -8.89 19.73
CA ALA A 62 3.11 -10.22 19.67
C ALA A 62 1.58 -10.14 19.81
N ALA A 63 0.86 -11.04 19.15
CA ALA A 63 -0.61 -11.13 19.16
C ALA A 63 -1.36 -9.85 18.72
N ALA A 64 -0.69 -8.95 18.02
CA ALA A 64 -1.29 -7.76 17.39
C ALA A 64 -1.33 -7.93 15.87
N LEU A 65 -2.39 -7.44 15.22
CA LEU A 65 -2.52 -7.39 13.76
C LEU A 65 -2.46 -5.93 13.30
N GLU A 66 -1.65 -5.64 12.30
CA GLU A 66 -1.55 -4.30 11.71
C GLU A 66 -2.80 -4.00 10.88
N ALA A 67 -3.50 -2.92 11.25
CA ALA A 67 -4.68 -2.45 10.51
C ALA A 67 -4.25 -1.70 9.24
N SER A 68 -5.13 -1.70 8.23
CA SER A 68 -4.90 -0.87 7.05
C SER A 68 -4.84 0.61 7.42
N THR A 69 -3.89 1.35 6.87
CA THR A 69 -3.75 2.80 7.06
C THR A 69 -4.76 3.62 6.26
N VAL A 70 -5.69 2.96 5.56
CA VAL A 70 -6.64 3.59 4.64
C VAL A 70 -7.92 3.96 5.38
N ASP A 71 -8.34 5.22 5.25
CA ASP A 71 -9.65 5.70 5.71
C ASP A 71 -10.68 5.61 4.58
N LEU A 72 -11.69 4.75 4.78
CA LEU A 72 -12.76 4.53 3.81
C LEU A 72 -13.55 5.82 3.50
N GLY A 73 -13.78 6.70 4.47
CA GLY A 73 -14.54 7.94 4.24
C GLY A 73 -13.83 8.88 3.27
N THR A 74 -12.52 9.03 3.46
CA THR A 74 -11.64 9.81 2.58
C THR A 74 -11.53 9.17 1.20
N GLU A 75 -11.35 7.84 1.11
CA GLU A 75 -11.26 7.14 -0.19
C GLU A 75 -12.56 7.20 -0.99
N PHE A 76 -13.73 7.07 -0.35
CA PHE A 76 -15.01 7.24 -1.04
C PHE A 76 -15.18 8.67 -1.55
N THR A 77 -14.80 9.68 -0.76
CA THR A 77 -14.86 11.08 -1.19
C THR A 77 -13.94 11.34 -2.38
N ARG A 78 -12.73 10.76 -2.36
CA ARG A 78 -11.78 10.81 -3.47
C ARG A 78 -12.37 10.15 -4.72
N MET A 79 -12.97 8.95 -4.60
CA MET A 79 -13.65 8.26 -5.70
C MET A 79 -14.78 9.11 -6.29
N ILE A 80 -15.65 9.67 -5.45
CA ILE A 80 -16.77 10.52 -5.88
C ILE A 80 -16.25 11.76 -6.61
N THR A 81 -15.18 12.37 -6.10
CA THR A 81 -14.57 13.55 -6.73
C THR A 81 -14.00 13.20 -8.11
N THR A 82 -13.27 12.09 -8.22
CA THR A 82 -12.75 11.61 -9.51
C THR A 82 -13.86 11.28 -10.49
N GLN A 83 -14.93 10.62 -10.05
CA GLN A 83 -16.10 10.31 -10.88
C GLN A 83 -16.84 11.57 -11.33
N ARG A 84 -17.03 12.54 -10.44
CA ARG A 84 -17.63 13.83 -10.79
C ARG A 84 -16.78 14.57 -11.81
N ALA A 85 -15.46 14.65 -11.60
CA ALA A 85 -14.54 15.26 -12.56
C ALA A 85 -14.67 14.60 -13.95
N TYR A 86 -14.75 13.26 -14.00
CA TYR A 86 -14.99 12.53 -15.24
C TYR A 86 -16.34 12.88 -15.88
N SER A 87 -17.43 12.91 -15.10
CA SER A 87 -18.77 13.28 -15.62
C SER A 87 -18.84 14.72 -16.12
N SER A 88 -18.16 15.66 -15.45
CA SER A 88 -18.08 17.06 -15.86
C SER A 88 -17.28 17.18 -17.16
N ALA A 89 -16.14 16.50 -17.26
CA ALA A 89 -15.35 16.46 -18.49
C ALA A 89 -16.15 15.86 -19.66
N ALA A 90 -16.86 14.75 -19.42
CA ALA A 90 -17.73 14.14 -20.42
C ALA A 90 -18.86 15.09 -20.85
N LYS A 91 -19.48 15.81 -19.90
CA LYS A 91 -20.53 16.78 -20.24
C LYS A 91 -19.99 17.94 -21.07
N ILE A 92 -18.82 18.48 -20.74
CA ILE A 92 -18.15 19.52 -21.52
C ILE A 92 -17.94 19.06 -22.97
N ILE A 93 -17.48 17.82 -23.17
CA ILE A 93 -17.30 17.24 -24.51
C ILE A 93 -18.64 17.19 -25.26
N THR A 94 -19.70 16.63 -24.64
CA THR A 94 -21.01 16.57 -25.30
C THR A 94 -21.54 17.95 -25.68
N THR A 95 -21.37 18.96 -24.82
CA THR A 95 -21.84 20.31 -25.13
C THR A 95 -21.01 20.98 -26.22
N ALA A 96 -19.72 20.66 -26.32
CA ALA A 96 -18.89 21.14 -27.42
C ALA A 96 -19.31 20.48 -28.75
N ASP A 97 -19.60 19.18 -28.74
CA ASP A 97 -20.09 18.44 -29.91
C ASP A 97 -21.46 18.97 -30.37
N ASP A 98 -22.37 19.26 -29.45
CA ASP A 98 -23.69 19.83 -29.74
C ASP A 98 -23.54 21.22 -30.42
N MET A 99 -22.67 22.09 -29.89
CA MET A 99 -22.40 23.40 -30.51
C MET A 99 -21.75 23.27 -31.88
N LEU A 100 -20.83 22.31 -32.08
CA LEU A 100 -20.22 22.06 -33.39
C LEU A 100 -21.26 21.59 -34.41
N ALA A 101 -22.18 20.71 -34.01
CA ALA A 101 -23.27 20.26 -34.86
C ALA A 101 -24.20 21.42 -35.25
N GLU A 102 -24.54 22.31 -34.31
CA GLU A 102 -25.37 23.48 -34.58
C GLU A 102 -24.69 24.46 -35.55
N LEU A 103 -23.40 24.74 -35.37
CA LEU A 103 -22.62 25.58 -36.29
C LEU A 103 -22.57 25.03 -37.72
N LEU A 104 -22.46 23.70 -37.88
CA LEU A 104 -22.50 23.05 -39.19
C LEU A 104 -23.88 23.15 -39.85
N SER A 105 -24.95 23.17 -39.05
CA SER A 105 -26.33 23.29 -39.54
C SER A 105 -26.68 24.70 -40.04
N ILE A 106 -26.12 25.74 -39.43
CA ILE A 106 -26.32 27.15 -39.82
C ILE A 106 -25.61 27.50 -41.14
N LYS A 107 -24.55 26.76 -41.49
CA LYS A 107 -23.79 26.97 -42.75
C LYS A 107 -24.53 26.44 -43.99
N ARG A 108 -25.72 25.85 -43.84
CA ARG A 108 -26.52 25.30 -44.93
C ARG A 108 -27.56 26.27 -45.45
#